data_AF-A0A1G9UI34-F1
#
_entry.id   AF-A0A1G9UI34-F1
#
_cell.length_a   1.000
_cell.length_b   1.000
_cell.length_c   1.000
_cell.angle_alpha   90.00
_cell.angle_beta   90.00
_cell.angle_gamma   90.00
#
_symmetry.space_group_name_H-M   'P 1'
#
loop_
_entity.id
_entity.type
_entity.pdbx_description
1 polymer ?
#
loop_
_entity_poly.entity_id
_entity_poly.type
_entity_poly.pdbx_seq_one_letter_code
_entity_poly.pdbx_strand_id
1 'polypeptide(L)'
;MAFDMLRTKRQKKSITISAKLALVMAFSLLACLLLLLGYMARGMVNSMRLGQASKETAVVEMRLGELENYYATLKSYSISIRNDEKFMKIISMPESTFEGGEYVKTLLRNIYYSRNDIHSFKVYLLGEDKNYTFEVGNTDVKENKNPPKNQIPGFTESLSNGDFLYISPSMQKDCLFTVTRTIIDIKTQEPLAVVVLEVDDSFFKAIARDSSRILALLDSGNRLYYSTNTSIVNATNMLYLSPYLVGQASAAGSVAQIKKDYYLLAYDTSKDTGWRLVSLEPESVIFQAVLNNSIRFMGVALSLALIGALVFFLYIRRLAKPLYALSDAMGSLAEGKPAVLENIKGGLEGELLNKRFLALSDRIETLQNQNSDILQQEQALRLEALEATFNPYFLCHVLQSIQLTAMRNGQDEIQTMTQTLYSMVDYAMNAEKCMSVAKEVEHVKEYLFLERVQVNDRLEYRITADKQVNGLKVPKILLQPMVESSIMRSLENHRDSLFIDIRIALNGNVLTVTVQDDAGATAAQAEEIKRQTGQLQHTAKQGITGTSLANLAARIGLMYGESASFNLTREGEDTVCLTLSIQQDEET
;
A
#
# COMPACT_ATOMS: atom_id res chain seq x y z
N MET A 1 17.67 14.19 -35.92
CA MET A 1 18.14 13.04 -35.12
C MET A 1 18.42 13.36 -33.64
N ALA A 2 18.59 14.63 -33.21
CA ALA A 2 18.86 14.96 -31.79
C ALA A 2 17.61 15.29 -30.94
N PHE A 3 16.42 15.37 -31.53
CA PHE A 3 15.18 15.73 -30.81
C PHE A 3 14.36 14.53 -30.29
N ASP A 4 14.64 13.30 -30.75
CA ASP A 4 13.93 12.10 -30.29
C ASP A 4 14.57 11.43 -29.07
N MET A 5 15.86 11.65 -28.80
CA MET A 5 16.53 11.06 -27.62
C MET A 5 16.20 11.76 -26.29
N LEU A 6 15.56 12.93 -26.30
CA LEU A 6 15.17 13.64 -25.08
C LEU A 6 13.75 13.34 -24.60
N ARG A 7 12.94 12.61 -25.39
CA ARG A 7 11.56 12.27 -25.02
C ARG A 7 11.45 10.99 -24.18
N THR A 8 12.47 10.14 -24.18
CA THR A 8 12.49 8.85 -23.45
C THR A 8 13.05 8.94 -22.02
N LYS A 9 13.61 10.09 -21.59
CA LYS A 9 14.12 10.26 -20.21
C LYS A 9 13.16 10.97 -19.25
N ARG A 10 11.93 11.27 -19.67
CA ARG A 10 10.90 11.93 -18.86
C ARG A 10 9.71 11.03 -18.52
N GLN A 11 9.91 9.72 -18.37
CA GLN A 11 9.04 8.96 -17.47
C GLN A 11 9.41 9.37 -16.04
N LYS A 12 8.76 10.45 -15.56
CA LYS A 12 8.50 10.64 -14.13
C LYS A 12 8.17 9.25 -13.58
N LYS A 13 8.91 8.78 -12.57
CA LYS A 13 8.48 7.69 -11.69
C LYS A 13 7.10 8.06 -11.17
N SER A 14 6.06 7.73 -11.93
CA SER A 14 4.69 7.94 -11.52
C SER A 14 4.52 6.97 -10.36
N ILE A 15 4.17 7.54 -9.21
CA ILE A 15 3.81 6.76 -8.03
C ILE A 15 2.79 5.71 -8.51
N THR A 16 3.09 4.42 -8.29
CA THR A 16 2.24 3.31 -8.71
C THR A 16 0.82 3.53 -8.17
N ILE A 17 -0.21 3.05 -8.89
CA ILE A 17 -1.61 3.21 -8.45
C ILE A 17 -1.79 2.70 -7.01
N SER A 18 -1.08 1.63 -6.66
CA SER A 18 -0.98 1.11 -5.29
C SER A 18 -0.47 2.12 -4.27
N ALA A 19 0.58 2.87 -4.58
CA ALA A 19 1.14 3.86 -3.69
C ALA A 19 0.28 5.12 -3.60
N LYS A 20 -0.47 5.48 -4.67
CA LYS A 20 -1.49 6.54 -4.60
C LYS A 20 -2.66 6.17 -3.70
N LEU A 21 -3.19 4.95 -3.83
CA LEU A 21 -4.26 4.43 -2.97
C LEU A 21 -3.82 4.33 -1.51
N ALA A 22 -2.60 3.83 -1.26
CA ALA A 22 -2.03 3.79 0.08
C ALA A 22 -1.94 5.20 0.70
N LEU A 23 -1.50 6.19 -0.08
CA LEU A 23 -1.35 7.57 0.38
C LEU A 23 -2.71 8.21 0.68
N VAL A 24 -3.71 8.08 -0.20
CA VAL A 24 -5.06 8.60 0.03
C VAL A 24 -5.67 7.98 1.30
N MET A 25 -5.52 6.67 1.50
CA MET A 25 -6.04 6.03 2.70
C MET A 25 -5.26 6.46 3.96
N ALA A 26 -3.94 6.59 3.88
CA ALA A 26 -3.15 7.07 5.01
C ALA A 26 -3.60 8.47 5.44
N PHE A 27 -3.89 9.36 4.48
CA PHE A 27 -4.45 10.68 4.75
C PHE A 27 -5.86 10.61 5.34
N SER A 28 -6.74 9.75 4.84
CA SER A 28 -8.09 9.61 5.41
C SER A 28 -8.07 9.03 6.83
N LEU A 29 -7.20 8.05 7.10
CA LEU A 29 -6.99 7.49 8.43
C LEU A 29 -6.44 8.55 9.39
N LEU A 30 -5.46 9.35 8.94
CA LEU A 30 -4.91 10.45 9.73
C LEU A 30 -5.98 11.51 10.03
N ALA A 31 -6.83 11.85 9.07
CA ALA A 31 -7.93 12.80 9.27
C ALA A 31 -8.96 12.27 10.29
N CYS A 32 -9.38 11.01 10.17
CA CYS A 32 -10.26 10.37 11.16
C CYS A 32 -9.61 10.32 12.55
N LEU A 33 -8.31 10.02 12.62
CA LEU A 33 -7.56 9.99 13.88
C LEU A 33 -7.52 11.36 14.55
N LEU A 34 -7.26 12.44 13.79
CA LEU A 34 -7.25 13.81 14.30
C LEU A 34 -8.63 14.25 14.79
N LEU A 35 -9.70 13.90 14.07
CA LEU A 35 -11.07 14.19 14.50
C LEU A 35 -11.44 13.42 15.79
N LEU A 36 -11.06 12.14 15.88
CA LEU A 36 -11.32 11.31 17.05
C LEU A 36 -10.51 11.78 18.26
N LEU A 37 -9.25 12.16 18.08
CA LEU A 37 -8.42 12.78 19.10
C LEU A 37 -9.03 14.10 19.60
N GLY A 38 -9.50 14.95 18.69
CA GLY A 38 -10.18 16.20 19.05
C GLY A 38 -11.46 15.98 19.86
N TYR A 39 -12.26 14.97 19.48
CA TYR A 39 -13.47 14.58 20.21
C TYR A 39 -13.14 14.04 21.61
N MET A 40 -12.19 13.10 21.69
CA MET A 40 -11.71 12.52 22.95
C MET A 40 -11.12 13.58 23.89
N ALA A 41 -10.30 14.50 23.37
CA ALA A 41 -9.72 15.58 24.16
C ALA A 41 -10.80 16.48 24.78
N ARG A 42 -11.83 16.86 24.01
CA ARG A 42 -12.96 17.62 24.54
C ARG A 42 -13.73 16.85 25.64
N GLY A 43 -14.01 15.57 25.41
CA GLY A 43 -14.67 14.72 26.41
C GLY A 43 -13.85 14.56 27.68
N MET A 44 -12.52 14.45 27.54
CA MET A 44 -11.58 14.32 28.65
C MET A 44 -11.49 15.61 29.49
N VAL A 45 -11.42 16.79 28.84
CA VAL A 45 -11.45 18.08 29.55
C VAL A 45 -12.73 18.22 30.36
N ASN A 46 -13.89 17.92 29.76
CA ASN A 46 -15.18 18.02 30.45
C ASN A 46 -15.27 17.05 31.63
N SER A 47 -14.89 15.79 31.44
CA SER A 47 -14.93 14.77 32.51
C SER A 47 -13.94 15.08 33.65
N MET A 48 -12.72 15.55 33.34
CA MET A 48 -11.78 16.01 34.37
C MET A 48 -12.30 17.23 35.11
N ARG A 49 -12.88 18.21 34.41
CA ARG A 49 -13.43 19.42 35.02
C ARG A 49 -14.59 19.09 35.97
N LEU A 50 -15.52 18.23 35.56
CA LEU A 50 -16.61 17.73 36.42
C LEU A 50 -16.07 16.94 37.62
N GLY A 51 -15.09 16.06 37.40
CA GLY A 51 -14.49 15.25 38.47
C GLY A 51 -13.66 16.06 39.46
N GLN A 52 -12.97 17.12 39.02
CA GLN A 52 -12.28 18.04 39.91
C GLN A 52 -13.27 18.92 40.67
N ALA A 53 -14.32 19.37 40.02
CA ALA A 53 -15.35 20.17 40.67
C ALA A 53 -16.03 19.42 41.82
N SER A 54 -16.41 18.15 41.61
CA SER A 54 -17.03 17.35 42.67
C SER A 54 -16.08 17.09 43.83
N LYS A 55 -14.80 16.81 43.55
CA LYS A 55 -13.75 16.72 44.59
C LYS A 55 -13.62 18.03 45.35
N GLU A 56 -13.64 19.16 44.65
CA GLU A 56 -13.50 20.48 45.25
C GLU A 56 -14.69 20.79 46.17
N THR A 57 -15.92 20.52 45.73
CA THR A 57 -17.11 20.66 46.57
C THR A 57 -17.02 19.79 47.82
N ALA A 58 -16.60 18.52 47.70
CA ALA A 58 -16.45 17.63 48.85
C ALA A 58 -15.36 18.11 49.84
N VAL A 59 -14.26 18.68 49.34
CA VAL A 59 -13.23 19.30 50.18
C VAL A 59 -13.78 20.52 50.91
N VAL A 60 -14.51 21.40 50.22
CA VAL A 60 -15.15 22.57 50.86
C VAL A 60 -16.13 22.14 51.94
N GLU A 61 -16.98 21.15 51.69
CA GLU A 61 -17.93 20.61 52.67
C GLU A 61 -17.20 20.04 53.91
N MET A 62 -16.15 19.24 53.70
CA MET A 62 -15.32 18.71 54.79
C MET A 62 -14.69 19.83 55.62
N ARG A 63 -14.09 20.84 54.97
CA ARG A 63 -13.44 21.96 55.68
C ARG A 63 -14.44 22.89 56.36
N LEU A 64 -15.63 23.05 55.80
CA LEU A 64 -16.71 23.79 56.43
C LEU A 64 -17.18 23.06 57.70
N GLY A 65 -17.27 21.73 57.69
CA GLY A 65 -17.55 20.94 58.90
C GLY A 65 -16.47 21.09 59.98
N GLU A 66 -15.18 21.13 59.60
CA GLU A 66 -14.09 21.42 60.55
C GLU A 66 -14.22 22.83 61.16
N LEU A 67 -14.58 23.83 60.35
CA LEU A 67 -14.83 25.20 60.78
C LEU A 67 -16.03 25.29 61.74
N GLU A 68 -17.12 24.61 61.45
CA GLU A 68 -18.31 24.56 62.31
C GLU A 68 -18.00 23.91 63.65
N ASN A 69 -17.26 22.80 63.65
CA ASN A 69 -16.77 22.17 64.88
C ASN A 69 -15.87 23.11 65.68
N TYR A 70 -14.93 23.77 65.01
CA TYR A 70 -14.05 24.75 65.65
C TYR A 70 -14.85 25.89 66.28
N TYR A 71 -15.83 26.45 65.57
CA TYR A 71 -16.75 27.45 66.10
C TYR A 71 -17.53 26.95 67.32
N ALA A 72 -18.04 25.72 67.29
CA ALA A 72 -18.74 25.13 68.44
C ALA A 72 -17.81 24.98 69.67
N THR A 73 -16.53 24.63 69.47
CA THR A 73 -15.55 24.60 70.56
C THR A 73 -15.25 25.99 71.11
N LEU A 74 -15.17 27.02 70.26
CA LEU A 74 -14.96 28.41 70.70
C LEU A 74 -16.16 28.94 71.47
N LYS A 75 -17.38 28.64 71.02
CA LYS A 75 -18.62 28.94 71.75
C LYS A 75 -18.60 28.32 73.14
N SER A 76 -18.28 27.02 73.24
CA SER A 76 -18.19 26.30 74.51
C SER A 76 -17.07 26.83 75.41
N TYR A 77 -15.94 27.23 74.81
CA TYR A 77 -14.82 27.83 75.53
C TYR A 77 -15.18 29.21 76.10
N SER A 78 -15.88 30.07 75.34
CA SER A 78 -16.28 31.42 75.78
C SER A 78 -17.22 31.42 77.00
N ILE A 79 -17.99 30.35 77.19
CA ILE A 79 -18.90 30.20 78.33
C ILE A 79 -18.26 29.42 79.49
N SER A 80 -17.11 28.77 79.30
CA SER A 80 -16.48 27.89 80.30
C SER A 80 -16.23 28.58 81.66
N ILE A 81 -15.86 29.87 81.65
CA ILE A 81 -15.62 30.66 82.87
C ILE A 81 -16.87 30.80 83.76
N ARG A 82 -18.07 30.76 83.16
CA ARG A 82 -19.35 30.79 83.88
C ARG A 82 -19.55 29.55 84.75
N ASN A 83 -18.97 28.41 84.37
CA ASN A 83 -19.14 27.17 85.10
C ASN A 83 -18.34 27.16 86.42
N ASP A 84 -17.46 28.14 86.64
CA ASP A 84 -16.73 28.29 87.90
C ASP A 84 -17.61 28.96 88.96
N GLU A 85 -17.97 28.22 90.01
CA GLU A 85 -18.86 28.70 91.07
C GLU A 85 -18.28 29.90 91.84
N LYS A 86 -16.96 29.95 92.03
CA LYS A 86 -16.31 31.05 92.76
C LYS A 86 -16.31 32.31 91.90
N PHE A 87 -16.03 32.19 90.60
CA PHE A 87 -16.15 33.29 89.66
C PHE A 87 -17.56 33.86 89.64
N MET A 88 -18.59 33.00 89.52
CA MET A 88 -19.99 33.45 89.56
C MET A 88 -20.34 34.20 90.84
N LYS A 89 -19.86 33.75 92.01
CA LYS A 89 -20.06 34.47 93.28
C LYS A 89 -19.40 35.86 93.27
N ILE A 90 -18.17 35.96 92.76
CA ILE A 90 -17.42 37.23 92.67
C ILE A 90 -18.18 38.24 91.79
N ILE A 91 -18.74 37.81 90.66
CA ILE A 91 -19.41 38.72 89.73
C ILE A 91 -20.87 39.05 90.13
N SER A 92 -21.53 38.20 90.92
CA SER A 92 -22.88 38.43 91.44
C SER A 92 -22.92 39.24 92.74
N MET A 93 -21.86 39.21 93.54
CA MET A 93 -21.71 39.97 94.79
C MET A 93 -20.41 40.78 94.73
N PRO A 94 -20.43 41.99 94.12
CA PRO A 94 -19.24 42.81 93.98
C PRO A 94 -18.80 43.39 95.33
N GLU A 95 -18.03 42.60 96.09
CA GLU A 95 -17.20 43.09 97.19
C GLU A 95 -15.73 43.02 96.74
N SER A 96 -15.13 44.19 96.50
CA SER A 96 -13.77 44.30 95.98
C SER A 96 -12.73 43.83 97.00
N THR A 97 -12.58 42.52 97.13
CA THR A 97 -11.57 41.87 97.97
C THR A 97 -10.34 41.56 97.12
N PHE A 98 -9.15 41.79 97.69
CA PHE A 98 -7.88 41.45 97.03
C PHE A 98 -7.83 39.96 96.62
N GLU A 99 -8.40 39.09 97.45
CA GLU A 99 -8.49 37.64 97.21
C GLU A 99 -9.35 37.29 95.99
N GLY A 100 -10.47 38.01 95.76
CA GLY A 100 -11.32 37.82 94.59
C GLY A 100 -10.61 38.20 93.28
N GLY A 101 -9.87 39.31 93.27
CA GLY A 101 -9.11 39.75 92.09
C GLY A 101 -8.00 38.77 91.70
N GLU A 102 -7.23 38.27 92.67
CA GLU A 102 -6.18 37.27 92.41
C GLU A 102 -6.75 35.92 91.94
N TYR A 103 -7.95 35.54 92.41
CA TYR A 103 -8.66 34.37 91.92
C TYR A 103 -9.01 34.52 90.43
N VAL A 104 -9.60 35.66 90.03
CA VAL A 104 -9.98 35.92 88.63
C VAL A 104 -8.75 35.90 87.72
N LYS A 105 -7.63 36.51 88.13
CA LYS A 105 -6.37 36.45 87.38
C LYS A 105 -5.87 35.01 87.20
N THR A 106 -5.87 34.22 88.27
CA THR A 106 -5.42 32.83 88.21
C THR A 106 -6.33 31.98 87.30
N LEU A 107 -7.65 32.17 87.41
CA LEU A 107 -8.64 31.48 86.58
C LEU A 107 -8.45 31.83 85.09
N LEU A 108 -8.36 33.12 84.78
CA LEU A 108 -8.19 33.60 83.41
C LEU A 108 -6.88 33.08 82.79
N ARG A 109 -5.79 33.07 83.55
CA ARG A 109 -4.51 32.49 83.12
C ARG A 109 -4.63 30.99 82.81
N ASN A 110 -5.28 30.22 83.68
CA ASN A 110 -5.46 28.78 83.48
C ASN A 110 -6.33 28.47 82.25
N ILE A 111 -7.41 29.23 82.08
CA ILE A 111 -8.30 29.08 80.91
C ILE A 111 -7.53 29.47 79.64
N TYR A 112 -6.85 30.61 79.63
CA TYR A 112 -6.05 31.07 78.48
C TYR A 112 -5.07 29.99 78.00
N TYR A 113 -4.28 29.39 78.90
CA TYR A 113 -3.31 28.35 78.53
C TYR A 113 -3.91 27.02 78.07
N SER A 114 -5.23 26.82 78.20
CA SER A 114 -5.89 25.62 77.68
C SER A 114 -6.02 25.63 76.15
N ARG A 115 -5.79 26.77 75.51
CA ARG A 115 -5.89 26.96 74.05
C ARG A 115 -4.70 27.78 73.53
N ASN A 116 -4.19 27.42 72.36
CA ASN A 116 -3.02 28.06 71.75
C ASN A 116 -3.37 29.02 70.59
N ASP A 117 -4.64 29.10 70.22
CA ASP A 117 -5.21 29.89 69.12
C ASP A 117 -5.83 31.22 69.59
N ILE A 118 -5.74 31.51 70.90
CA ILE A 118 -6.28 32.73 71.51
C ILE A 118 -5.17 33.77 71.65
N HIS A 119 -5.28 34.88 70.93
CA HIS A 119 -4.36 36.01 71.02
C HIS A 119 -4.57 36.82 72.30
N SER A 120 -5.83 37.11 72.66
CA SER A 120 -6.16 37.75 73.93
C SER A 120 -7.44 37.21 74.55
N PHE A 121 -7.47 37.21 75.88
CA PHE A 121 -8.62 36.87 76.69
C PHE A 121 -8.88 38.01 77.67
N LYS A 122 -9.99 38.72 77.46
CA LYS A 122 -10.40 39.89 78.24
C LYS A 122 -11.72 39.58 78.95
N VAL A 123 -11.81 39.91 80.24
CA VAL A 123 -13.03 39.77 81.04
C VAL A 123 -13.34 41.11 81.68
N TYR A 124 -14.48 41.69 81.28
CA TYR A 124 -15.03 42.93 81.84
C TYR A 124 -16.06 42.57 82.89
N LEU A 125 -15.81 42.87 84.16
CA LEU A 125 -16.81 42.70 85.22
C LEU A 125 -17.75 43.89 85.17
N LEU A 126 -19.07 43.74 85.06
CA LEU A 126 -19.97 44.89 84.90
C LEU A 126 -20.44 45.48 86.22
N GLY A 127 -20.35 44.70 87.32
CA GLY A 127 -20.62 45.14 88.69
C GLY A 127 -19.43 45.85 89.35
N GLU A 128 -18.22 45.64 88.85
CA GLU A 128 -17.00 46.33 89.31
C GLU A 128 -16.44 47.18 88.18
N ASP A 129 -15.85 48.36 88.43
CA ASP A 129 -15.22 49.17 87.38
C ASP A 129 -13.84 48.60 86.95
N LYS A 130 -13.77 47.28 86.71
CA LYS A 130 -12.54 46.52 86.47
C LYS A 130 -12.67 45.50 85.34
N ASN A 131 -11.60 45.38 84.54
CA ASN A 131 -11.39 44.25 83.63
C ASN A 131 -10.02 43.60 83.84
N TYR A 132 -9.97 42.33 83.48
CA TYR A 132 -8.78 41.50 83.49
C TYR A 132 -8.44 41.09 82.06
N THR A 133 -7.19 41.32 81.65
CA THR A 133 -6.73 41.09 80.29
C THR A 133 -5.46 40.25 80.30
N PHE A 134 -5.46 39.15 79.55
CA PHE A 134 -4.26 38.38 79.23
C PHE A 134 -4.09 38.33 77.72
N GLU A 135 -2.87 38.60 77.24
CA GLU A 135 -2.56 38.70 75.81
C GLU A 135 -1.23 38.00 75.56
N VAL A 136 -1.03 37.51 74.33
CA VAL A 136 0.24 36.93 73.89
C VAL A 136 1.40 37.87 74.21
N GLY A 137 2.44 37.35 74.87
CA GLY A 137 3.64 38.10 75.23
C GLY A 137 3.60 38.75 76.63
N ASN A 138 2.45 38.75 77.32
CA ASN A 138 2.39 39.15 78.72
C ASN A 138 2.77 37.98 79.65
N THR A 139 3.51 38.26 80.72
CA THR A 139 3.86 37.26 81.75
C THR A 139 2.77 37.05 82.79
N ASP A 140 1.84 38.00 82.93
CA ASP A 140 0.75 37.93 83.90
C ASP A 140 -0.51 38.70 83.43
N VAL A 141 -1.64 38.47 84.10
CA VAL A 141 -2.92 39.12 83.80
C VAL A 141 -2.90 40.58 84.26
N LYS A 142 -3.18 41.50 83.32
CA LYS A 142 -3.29 42.93 83.61
C LYS A 142 -4.69 43.26 84.12
N GLU A 143 -4.76 44.05 85.18
CA GLU A 143 -6.01 44.63 85.71
C GLU A 143 -6.11 46.08 85.25
N ASN A 144 -7.21 46.45 84.60
CA ASN A 144 -7.47 47.81 84.14
C ASN A 144 -8.87 48.27 84.56
N LYS A 145 -9.14 49.57 84.46
CA LYS A 145 -10.50 50.10 84.59
C LYS A 145 -11.36 49.78 83.37
N ASN A 146 -12.66 49.62 83.59
CA ASN A 146 -13.57 49.36 82.50
C ASN A 146 -13.77 50.59 81.62
N PRO A 147 -13.84 50.40 80.29
CA PRO A 147 -14.42 51.41 79.43
C PRO A 147 -15.95 51.48 79.71
N PRO A 148 -16.61 52.59 79.33
CA PRO A 148 -18.07 52.67 79.31
C PRO A 148 -18.70 51.43 78.65
N LYS A 149 -19.82 50.93 79.17
CA LYS A 149 -20.44 49.67 78.71
C LYS A 149 -20.68 49.62 77.19
N ASN A 150 -21.04 50.75 76.59
CA ASN A 150 -21.27 50.90 75.14
C ASN A 150 -19.99 50.91 74.29
N GLN A 151 -18.81 51.02 74.91
CA GLN A 151 -17.51 50.96 74.26
C GLN A 151 -16.85 49.57 74.40
N ILE A 152 -17.46 48.65 75.14
CA ILE A 152 -16.98 47.27 75.21
C ILE A 152 -17.24 46.61 73.84
N PRO A 153 -16.22 46.05 73.17
CA PRO A 153 -16.37 45.48 71.83
C PRO A 153 -17.44 44.39 71.78
N GLY A 154 -18.47 44.57 70.94
CA GLY A 154 -19.52 43.58 70.70
C GLY A 154 -20.53 43.39 71.83
N PHE A 155 -20.53 44.24 72.86
CA PHE A 155 -21.42 44.08 74.02
C PHE A 155 -22.90 44.20 73.64
N THR A 156 -23.27 45.29 72.95
CA THR A 156 -24.65 45.56 72.51
C THR A 156 -25.17 44.48 71.58
N GLU A 157 -24.34 44.05 70.63
CA GLU A 157 -24.66 43.03 69.66
C GLU A 157 -24.82 41.65 70.32
N SER A 158 -23.92 41.32 71.26
CA SER A 158 -24.01 40.05 72.00
C SER A 158 -25.31 39.96 72.81
N LEU A 159 -25.75 41.05 73.45
CA LEU A 159 -27.03 41.12 74.18
C LEU A 159 -28.25 40.96 73.29
N SER A 160 -28.16 41.38 72.01
CA SER A 160 -29.26 41.25 71.06
C SER A 160 -29.43 39.84 70.49
N ASN A 161 -28.40 39.01 70.56
CA ASN A 161 -28.43 37.62 70.11
C ASN A 161 -28.94 36.70 71.22
N GLY A 162 -29.84 35.77 70.90
CA GLY A 162 -30.45 34.85 71.88
C GLY A 162 -29.46 33.96 72.64
N ASP A 163 -28.26 33.75 72.08
CA ASP A 163 -27.18 33.00 72.71
C ASP A 163 -26.17 33.88 73.48
N PHE A 164 -26.40 35.19 73.61
CA PHE A 164 -25.47 36.14 74.26
C PHE A 164 -24.05 36.14 73.65
N LEU A 165 -23.92 35.81 72.37
CA LEU A 165 -22.66 35.66 71.65
C LEU A 165 -22.68 36.51 70.38
N TYR A 166 -21.60 37.21 70.12
CA TYR A 166 -21.38 37.96 68.89
C TYR A 166 -19.96 37.74 68.38
N ILE A 167 -19.82 37.58 67.07
CA ILE A 167 -18.51 37.52 66.42
C ILE A 167 -18.41 38.66 65.42
N SER A 168 -17.30 39.36 65.47
CA SER A 168 -16.95 40.42 64.53
C SER A 168 -15.53 40.20 63.97
N PRO A 169 -15.20 40.75 62.80
CA PRO A 169 -13.82 40.77 62.34
C PRO A 169 -12.96 41.53 63.35
N SER A 170 -11.76 41.01 63.63
CA SER A 170 -10.87 41.66 64.59
C SER A 170 -10.30 42.94 64.00
N MET A 171 -10.25 43.99 64.82
CA MET A 171 -9.57 45.25 64.48
C MET A 171 -8.06 45.16 64.78
N GLN A 172 -7.61 44.09 65.42
CA GLN A 172 -6.24 43.87 65.84
C GLN A 172 -5.45 43.16 64.75
N LYS A 173 -4.23 43.64 64.51
CA LYS A 173 -3.31 43.02 63.56
C LYS A 173 -2.98 41.60 64.02
N ASP A 174 -2.94 40.65 63.09
CA ASP A 174 -2.68 39.22 63.32
C ASP A 174 -3.81 38.45 64.03
N CYS A 175 -4.96 39.08 64.27
CA CYS A 175 -6.18 38.43 64.75
C CYS A 175 -7.21 38.32 63.61
N LEU A 176 -7.93 37.21 63.57
CA LEU A 176 -8.93 36.97 62.53
C LEU A 176 -10.31 37.53 62.93
N PHE A 177 -10.82 37.10 64.08
CA PHE A 177 -12.11 37.55 64.60
C PHE A 177 -12.09 37.70 66.12
N THR A 178 -13.02 38.52 66.59
CA THR A 178 -13.27 38.79 68.01
C THR A 178 -14.56 38.11 68.41
N VAL A 179 -14.52 37.25 69.43
CA VAL A 179 -15.66 36.56 70.01
C VAL A 179 -16.05 37.26 71.30
N THR A 180 -17.21 37.90 71.32
CA THR A 180 -17.77 38.56 72.51
C THR A 180 -18.92 37.75 73.08
N ARG A 181 -18.81 37.35 74.35
CA ARG A 181 -19.83 36.62 75.09
C ARG A 181 -20.25 37.42 76.31
N THR A 182 -21.55 37.70 76.45
CA THR A 182 -22.09 38.30 77.67
C THR A 182 -22.55 37.22 78.64
N ILE A 183 -22.08 37.30 79.88
CA ILE A 183 -22.49 36.43 80.99
C ILE A 183 -23.60 37.14 81.75
N ILE A 184 -24.77 36.50 81.80
CA ILE A 184 -25.95 37.02 82.50
C ILE A 184 -26.26 36.20 83.75
N ASP A 185 -26.92 36.83 84.71
CA ASP A 185 -27.61 36.11 85.78
C ASP A 185 -28.84 35.39 85.22
N ILE A 186 -29.04 34.12 85.57
CA ILE A 186 -30.15 33.31 85.05
C ILE A 186 -31.50 33.80 85.60
N LYS A 187 -31.51 34.32 86.84
CA LYS A 187 -32.73 34.71 87.56
C LYS A 187 -33.14 36.12 87.19
N THR A 188 -32.20 37.06 87.14
CA THR A 188 -32.51 38.48 86.88
C THR A 188 -32.36 38.87 85.41
N GLN A 189 -31.74 38.03 84.58
CA GLN A 189 -31.33 38.33 83.20
C GLN A 189 -30.42 39.55 83.07
N GLU A 190 -29.82 40.01 84.16
CA GLU A 190 -28.90 41.14 84.12
C GLU A 190 -27.49 40.71 83.68
N PRO A 191 -26.81 41.52 82.85
CA PRO A 191 -25.45 41.22 82.42
C PRO A 191 -24.46 41.49 83.56
N LEU A 192 -23.74 40.45 83.97
CA LEU A 192 -22.78 40.46 85.08
C LEU A 192 -21.34 40.65 84.59
N ALA A 193 -20.98 40.07 83.45
CA ALA A 193 -19.64 40.18 82.89
C ALA A 193 -19.66 40.03 81.36
N VAL A 194 -18.62 40.49 80.69
CA VAL A 194 -18.40 40.33 79.24
C VAL A 194 -17.05 39.68 79.02
N VAL A 195 -17.02 38.58 78.29
CA VAL A 195 -15.81 37.91 77.86
C VAL A 195 -15.55 38.30 76.41
N VAL A 196 -14.34 38.78 76.12
CA VAL A 196 -13.91 39.12 74.76
C VAL A 196 -12.66 38.31 74.46
N LEU A 197 -12.73 37.48 73.43
CA LEU A 197 -11.63 36.66 72.94
C LEU A 197 -11.19 37.17 71.58
N GLU A 198 -9.92 37.44 71.39
CA GLU A 198 -9.35 37.66 70.06
C GLU A 198 -8.66 36.38 69.61
N VAL A 199 -9.10 35.85 68.47
CA VAL A 199 -8.64 34.57 67.92
C VAL A 199 -7.70 34.84 66.75
N ASP A 200 -6.59 34.10 66.69
CA ASP A 200 -5.62 34.22 65.59
C ASP A 200 -6.05 33.46 64.32
N ASP A 201 -5.19 33.43 63.30
CA ASP A 201 -5.45 32.71 62.04
C ASP A 201 -4.79 31.32 61.98
N SER A 202 -4.27 30.79 63.10
CA SER A 202 -3.50 29.54 63.16
C SER A 202 -4.31 28.34 62.67
N PHE A 203 -5.60 28.28 63.03
CA PHE A 203 -6.53 27.24 62.56
C PHE A 203 -6.69 27.24 61.04
N PHE A 204 -6.90 28.43 60.45
CA PHE A 204 -7.07 28.57 59.00
C PHE A 204 -5.78 28.29 58.24
N LYS A 205 -4.63 28.71 58.79
CA LYS A 205 -3.32 28.34 58.26
C LYS A 205 -3.11 26.83 58.28
N ALA A 206 -3.57 26.12 59.32
CA ALA A 206 -3.47 24.67 59.40
C ALA A 206 -4.35 23.95 58.35
N ILE A 207 -5.58 24.43 58.14
CA ILE A 207 -6.48 23.89 57.11
C ILE A 207 -5.97 24.17 55.69
N ALA A 208 -5.31 25.31 55.47
CA ALA A 208 -4.81 25.72 54.17
C ALA A 208 -3.45 25.11 53.78
N ARG A 209 -2.69 24.56 54.74
CA ARG A 209 -1.29 24.12 54.56
C ARG A 209 -1.07 23.05 53.49
N ASP A 210 -2.09 22.25 53.20
CA ASP A 210 -1.94 21.00 52.43
C ASP A 210 -2.31 21.14 50.95
N SER A 211 -2.61 22.35 50.48
CA SER A 211 -3.13 22.53 49.12
C SER A 211 -2.62 23.79 48.44
N SER A 212 -2.31 23.67 47.14
CA SER A 212 -2.12 24.81 46.22
C SER A 212 -3.42 25.59 45.96
N ARG A 213 -4.45 25.35 46.77
CA ARG A 213 -5.79 25.92 46.69
C ARG A 213 -5.85 27.21 47.50
N ILE A 214 -6.64 28.15 47.02
CA ILE A 214 -6.85 29.41 47.72
C ILE A 214 -8.18 29.30 48.44
N LEU A 215 -8.12 29.18 49.77
CA LEU A 215 -9.30 29.23 50.63
C LEU A 215 -9.59 30.67 51.04
N ALA A 216 -10.87 31.05 50.99
CA ALA A 216 -11.37 32.32 51.47
C ALA A 216 -12.62 32.14 52.34
N LEU A 217 -12.66 32.79 53.50
CA LEU A 217 -13.82 32.83 54.37
C LEU A 217 -14.56 34.15 54.19
N LEU A 218 -15.88 34.06 54.06
CA LEU A 218 -16.80 35.13 53.79
C LEU A 218 -17.90 35.23 54.85
N ASP A 219 -18.32 36.45 55.14
CA ASP A 219 -19.55 36.71 55.89
C ASP A 219 -20.80 36.49 55.01
N SER A 220 -21.95 36.40 55.66
CA SER A 220 -23.30 36.44 55.08
C SER A 220 -23.50 37.60 54.08
N GLY A 221 -22.84 38.74 54.31
CA GLY A 221 -22.82 39.91 53.41
C GLY A 221 -21.73 39.92 52.33
N ASN A 222 -21.08 38.79 52.03
CA ASN A 222 -19.94 38.66 51.10
C ASN A 222 -18.71 39.52 51.49
N ARG A 223 -18.51 39.79 52.78
CA ARG A 223 -17.30 40.46 53.28
C ARG A 223 -16.20 39.43 53.57
N LEU A 224 -14.98 39.69 53.12
CA LEU A 224 -13.83 38.80 53.32
C LEU A 224 -13.37 38.82 54.79
N TYR A 225 -13.38 37.67 55.45
CA TYR A 225 -12.76 37.46 56.77
C TYR A 225 -11.31 36.97 56.64
N TYR A 226 -11.08 35.96 55.82
CA TYR A 226 -9.76 35.35 55.65
C TYR A 226 -9.49 35.02 54.20
N SER A 227 -8.24 35.17 53.76
CA SER A 227 -7.76 34.53 52.53
C SER A 227 -6.35 33.97 52.72
N THR A 228 -6.15 32.75 52.23
CA THR A 228 -4.83 32.12 52.15
C THR A 228 -3.90 32.89 51.20
N ASN A 229 -4.46 33.58 50.19
CA ASN A 229 -3.69 34.38 49.24
C ASN A 229 -4.37 35.75 49.01
N THR A 230 -3.97 36.70 49.84
CA THR A 230 -4.45 38.09 49.81
C THR A 230 -4.09 38.86 48.51
N SER A 231 -3.19 38.34 47.68
CA SER A 231 -2.90 38.95 46.36
C SER A 231 -3.96 38.62 45.30
N ILE A 232 -4.63 37.47 45.45
CA ILE A 232 -5.64 36.98 44.52
C ILE A 232 -7.04 37.30 45.05
N VAL A 233 -7.32 36.97 46.30
CA VAL A 233 -8.60 37.28 46.96
C VAL A 233 -8.39 38.39 47.98
N ASN A 234 -8.84 39.58 47.63
CA ASN A 234 -8.86 40.76 48.51
C ASN A 234 -10.21 41.49 48.40
N ALA A 235 -10.44 42.47 49.26
CA ALA A 235 -11.68 43.25 49.30
C ALA A 235 -12.04 43.88 47.93
N THR A 236 -11.06 44.23 47.10
CA THR A 236 -11.27 44.79 45.76
C THR A 236 -11.66 43.71 44.74
N ASN A 237 -10.99 42.56 44.76
CA ASN A 237 -11.21 41.48 43.81
C ASN A 237 -12.47 40.64 44.14
N MET A 238 -13.01 40.77 45.36
CA MET A 238 -14.29 40.17 45.73
C MET A 238 -15.45 40.64 44.85
N LEU A 239 -15.35 41.84 44.25
CA LEU A 239 -16.35 42.34 43.30
C LEU A 239 -16.45 41.48 42.02
N TYR A 240 -15.37 40.79 41.64
CA TYR A 240 -15.37 39.85 40.51
C TYR A 240 -15.93 38.47 40.89
N LEU A 241 -15.89 38.12 42.17
CA LEU A 241 -16.41 36.85 42.69
C LEU A 241 -17.89 36.96 43.09
N SER A 242 -18.35 38.15 43.48
CA SER A 242 -19.73 38.37 43.95
C SER A 242 -20.83 37.91 42.97
N PRO A 243 -20.72 38.06 41.64
CA PRO A 243 -21.75 37.57 40.72
C PRO A 243 -21.88 36.05 40.71
N TYR A 244 -20.78 35.32 40.95
CA TYR A 244 -20.76 33.85 41.03
C TYR A 244 -21.22 33.33 42.39
N LEU A 245 -21.28 34.21 43.39
CA LEU A 245 -21.69 33.91 44.77
C LEU A 245 -23.14 34.33 45.06
N VAL A 246 -23.87 34.87 44.07
CA VAL A 246 -25.26 35.33 44.17
C VAL A 246 -26.15 34.41 43.34
N GLY A 247 -26.72 33.39 44.01
CA GLY A 247 -27.60 32.38 43.42
C GLY A 247 -27.39 31.02 44.08
N GLN A 248 -28.38 30.12 44.01
CA GLN A 248 -28.23 28.70 44.42
C GLN A 248 -27.32 27.90 43.45
N ALA A 249 -26.27 28.53 42.92
CA ALA A 249 -25.32 27.87 42.04
C ALA A 249 -24.23 27.18 42.88
N SER A 250 -24.65 26.21 43.68
CA SER A 250 -23.84 25.03 44.02
C SER A 250 -23.64 24.15 42.75
N ALA A 251 -23.47 24.80 41.60
CA ALA A 251 -23.19 24.14 40.35
C ALA A 251 -21.70 23.82 40.37
N ALA A 252 -21.40 22.62 40.87
CA ALA A 252 -20.11 21.98 40.74
C ALA A 252 -19.56 22.24 39.32
N GLY A 253 -18.46 23.01 39.22
CA GLY A 253 -17.77 23.26 37.96
C GLY A 253 -17.86 24.68 37.42
N SER A 254 -18.43 25.60 38.20
CA SER A 254 -18.37 27.04 37.90
C SER A 254 -16.93 27.52 37.84
N VAL A 255 -16.60 28.26 36.78
CA VAL A 255 -15.26 28.84 36.58
C VAL A 255 -15.38 30.35 36.69
N ALA A 256 -14.63 30.91 37.63
CA ALA A 256 -14.52 32.34 37.82
C ALA A 256 -13.23 32.82 37.16
N GLN A 257 -13.32 33.89 36.38
CA GLN A 257 -12.14 34.57 35.84
C GLN A 257 -11.73 35.67 36.80
N ILE A 258 -10.52 35.57 37.36
CA ILE A 258 -9.95 36.61 38.23
C ILE A 258 -8.72 37.17 37.50
N LYS A 259 -8.77 38.45 37.12
CA LYS A 259 -7.79 39.11 36.26
C LYS A 259 -7.66 38.39 34.89
N LYS A 260 -6.64 37.53 34.72
CA LYS A 260 -6.33 36.81 33.48
C LYS A 260 -6.35 35.29 33.63
N ASP A 261 -6.51 34.79 34.85
CA ASP A 261 -6.46 33.37 35.14
C ASP A 261 -7.87 32.84 35.47
N TYR A 262 -8.11 31.60 35.08
CA TYR A 262 -9.35 30.89 35.33
C TYR A 262 -9.19 30.00 36.57
N TYR A 263 -10.17 30.09 37.46
CA TYR A 263 -10.21 29.32 38.69
C TYR A 263 -11.49 28.52 38.75
N LEU A 264 -11.37 27.24 39.10
CA LEU A 264 -12.49 26.41 39.49
C LEU A 264 -12.98 26.87 40.85
N LEU A 265 -14.24 27.26 40.93
CA LEU A 265 -14.86 27.82 42.12
C LEU A 265 -15.81 26.79 42.74
N ALA A 266 -15.60 26.52 44.02
CA ALA A 266 -16.55 25.80 44.86
C ALA A 266 -16.79 26.61 46.12
N TYR A 267 -18.04 26.66 46.58
CA TYR A 267 -18.37 27.29 47.85
C TYR A 267 -19.49 26.53 48.56
N ASP A 268 -19.49 26.63 49.87
CA ASP A 268 -20.60 26.19 50.71
C ASP A 268 -20.81 27.18 51.85
N THR A 269 -22.01 27.18 52.42
CA THR A 269 -22.43 28.15 53.45
C THR A 269 -22.87 27.43 54.71
N SER A 270 -22.25 27.78 55.84
CA SER A 270 -22.63 27.28 57.15
C SER A 270 -24.05 27.73 57.51
N LYS A 271 -24.86 26.79 57.98
CA LYS A 271 -26.24 27.07 58.40
C LYS A 271 -26.31 27.79 59.75
N ASP A 272 -25.31 27.59 60.60
CA ASP A 272 -25.29 28.11 61.97
C ASP A 272 -24.71 29.54 62.04
N THR A 273 -23.68 29.84 61.24
CA THR A 273 -23.00 31.15 61.26
C THR A 273 -23.35 32.03 60.06
N GLY A 274 -23.87 31.46 58.97
CA GLY A 274 -24.03 32.15 57.70
C GLY A 274 -22.71 32.43 56.98
N TRP A 275 -21.58 31.94 57.50
CA TRP A 275 -20.27 32.08 56.87
C TRP A 275 -20.16 31.22 55.62
N ARG A 276 -19.54 31.75 54.58
CA ARG A 276 -19.29 31.01 53.33
C ARG A 276 -17.82 30.69 53.19
N LEU A 277 -17.52 29.43 52.96
CA LEU A 277 -16.18 28.99 52.64
C LEU A 277 -16.07 28.85 51.12
N VAL A 278 -15.15 29.58 50.51
CA VAL A 278 -14.89 29.54 49.06
C VAL A 278 -13.52 28.94 48.84
N SER A 279 -13.46 27.94 47.96
CA SER A 279 -12.21 27.40 47.45
C SER A 279 -12.03 27.75 45.98
N LEU A 280 -10.80 28.14 45.64
CA LEU A 280 -10.38 28.47 44.28
C LEU A 280 -9.17 27.61 43.92
N GLU A 281 -9.32 26.77 42.91
CA GLU A 281 -8.23 25.98 42.34
C GLU A 281 -7.90 26.50 40.93
N PRO A 282 -6.63 26.83 40.62
CA PRO A 282 -6.25 27.28 39.29
C PRO A 282 -6.53 26.21 38.21
N GLU A 283 -7.19 26.58 37.11
CA GLU A 283 -7.46 25.66 35.99
C GLU A 283 -6.18 25.16 35.32
N SER A 284 -5.06 25.86 35.51
CA SER A 284 -3.73 25.45 35.02
C SER A 284 -3.31 24.05 35.51
N VAL A 285 -3.75 23.64 36.70
CA VAL A 285 -3.52 22.29 37.24
C VAL A 285 -4.25 21.24 36.39
N ILE A 286 -5.48 21.52 35.97
CA ILE A 286 -6.26 20.67 35.06
C ILE A 286 -5.63 20.68 33.67
N PHE A 287 -5.24 21.86 33.18
CA PHE A 287 -4.67 22.02 31.84
C PHE A 287 -3.35 21.26 31.68
N GLN A 288 -2.46 21.27 32.68
CA GLN A 288 -1.22 20.48 32.61
C GLN A 288 -1.47 18.97 32.60
N ALA A 289 -2.42 18.49 33.41
CA ALA A 289 -2.82 17.09 33.40
C ALA A 289 -3.42 16.67 32.05
N VAL A 290 -4.23 17.54 31.44
CA VAL A 290 -4.81 17.35 30.10
C VAL A 290 -3.71 17.33 29.03
N LEU A 291 -2.78 18.30 29.04
CA LEU A 291 -1.71 18.37 28.04
C LEU A 291 -0.82 17.11 28.06
N ASN A 292 -0.38 16.68 29.25
CA ASN A 292 0.53 15.53 29.36
C ASN A 292 -0.16 14.23 28.93
N ASN A 293 -1.43 14.04 29.30
CA ASN A 293 -2.21 12.89 28.84
C ASN A 293 -2.52 12.97 27.35
N SER A 294 -2.82 14.16 26.81
CA SER A 294 -3.07 14.38 25.39
C SER A 294 -1.86 14.03 24.53
N ILE A 295 -0.64 14.38 24.97
CA ILE A 295 0.61 14.01 24.28
C ILE A 295 0.79 12.49 24.24
N ARG A 296 0.54 11.79 25.36
CA ARG A 296 0.63 10.32 25.40
C ARG A 296 -0.39 9.66 24.47
N PHE A 297 -1.65 10.10 24.51
CA PHE A 297 -2.69 9.59 23.61
C PHE A 297 -2.37 9.87 22.14
N MET A 298 -1.82 11.04 21.82
CA MET A 298 -1.38 11.37 20.47
C MET A 298 -0.24 10.47 20.00
N GLY A 299 0.70 10.12 20.88
CA GLY A 299 1.73 9.12 20.60
C GLY A 299 1.15 7.74 20.28
N VAL A 300 0.21 7.25 21.10
CA VAL A 300 -0.48 5.97 20.86
C VAL A 300 -1.27 6.00 19.55
N ALA A 301 -2.04 7.05 19.31
CA ALA A 301 -2.83 7.23 18.10
C ALA A 301 -1.95 7.28 16.84
N LEU A 302 -0.83 8.01 16.88
CA LEU A 302 0.15 8.05 15.79
C LEU A 302 0.77 6.68 15.54
N SER A 303 1.10 5.93 16.59
CA SER A 303 1.64 4.57 16.46
C SER A 303 0.64 3.61 15.81
N LEU A 304 -0.63 3.66 16.20
CA LEU A 304 -1.72 2.88 15.57
C LEU A 304 -1.93 3.27 14.10
N ALA A 305 -1.87 4.57 13.78
CA ALA A 305 -1.97 5.05 12.41
C ALA A 305 -0.81 4.55 11.54
N LEU A 306 0.43 4.59 12.06
CA LEU A 306 1.62 4.06 11.39
C LEU A 306 1.52 2.54 11.16
N ILE A 307 1.09 1.79 12.17
CA ILE A 307 0.87 0.33 12.06
C ILE A 307 -0.20 0.04 11.02
N GLY A 308 -1.34 0.75 11.06
CA GLY A 308 -2.42 0.60 10.09
C GLY A 308 -1.97 0.91 8.66
N ALA A 309 -1.23 2.00 8.46
CA ALA A 309 -0.66 2.37 7.17
C ALA A 309 0.33 1.31 6.66
N LEU A 310 1.17 0.75 7.54
CA LEU A 310 2.11 -0.32 7.21
C LEU A 310 1.37 -1.60 6.79
N VAL A 311 0.40 -2.06 7.58
CA VAL A 311 -0.42 -3.25 7.28
C VAL A 311 -1.14 -3.07 5.94
N PHE A 312 -1.74 -1.91 5.71
CA PHE A 312 -2.43 -1.61 4.47
C PHE A 312 -1.48 -1.56 3.26
N PHE A 313 -0.30 -0.96 3.42
CA PHE A 313 0.74 -0.95 2.39
C PHE A 313 1.19 -2.36 2.02
N LEU A 314 1.42 -3.23 3.02
CA LEU A 314 1.76 -4.64 2.80
C LEU A 314 0.62 -5.39 2.10
N TYR A 315 -0.62 -5.13 2.50
CA TYR A 315 -1.82 -5.73 1.89
C TYR A 315 -1.97 -5.33 0.42
N ILE A 316 -1.90 -4.04 0.08
CA ILE A 316 -1.95 -3.57 -1.31
C ILE A 316 -0.79 -4.19 -2.11
N ARG A 317 0.42 -4.25 -1.56
CA ARG A 317 1.57 -4.82 -2.26
C ARG A 317 1.35 -6.31 -2.58
N ARG A 318 0.72 -7.06 -1.66
CA ARG A 318 0.35 -8.46 -1.86
C ARG A 318 -0.70 -8.65 -2.96
N LEU A 319 -1.65 -7.70 -3.11
CA LEU A 319 -2.65 -7.73 -4.17
C LEU A 319 -2.14 -7.23 -5.52
N ALA A 320 -1.35 -6.16 -5.54
CA ALA A 320 -0.92 -5.51 -6.77
C ALA A 320 0.21 -6.28 -7.49
N LYS A 321 1.12 -6.94 -6.75
CA LYS A 321 2.24 -7.69 -7.34
C LYS A 321 1.80 -8.76 -8.35
N PRO A 322 0.84 -9.68 -8.05
CA PRO A 322 0.39 -10.67 -9.04
C PRO A 322 -0.30 -10.04 -10.25
N LEU A 323 -1.02 -8.92 -10.09
CA LEU A 323 -1.67 -8.23 -11.20
C LEU A 323 -0.66 -7.64 -12.19
N TYR A 324 0.43 -7.03 -11.69
CA TYR A 324 1.48 -6.51 -12.55
C TYR A 324 2.22 -7.62 -13.30
N ALA A 325 2.53 -8.73 -12.63
CA ALA A 325 3.19 -9.86 -13.29
C ALA A 325 2.30 -10.53 -14.34
N LEU A 326 0.99 -10.63 -14.08
CA LEU A 326 0.02 -11.11 -15.07
C LEU A 326 -0.03 -10.19 -16.29
N SER A 327 -0.04 -8.86 -16.07
CA SER A 327 -0.03 -7.88 -17.16
C SER A 327 1.24 -8.00 -18.02
N ASP A 328 2.39 -8.27 -17.41
CA ASP A 328 3.67 -8.43 -18.10
C ASP A 328 3.74 -9.76 -18.88
N ALA A 329 3.25 -10.85 -18.27
CA ALA A 329 3.11 -12.15 -18.91
C ALA A 329 2.14 -12.11 -20.10
N MET A 330 1.03 -11.36 -19.99
CA MET A 330 0.12 -11.10 -21.11
C MET A 330 0.80 -10.36 -22.27
N GLY A 331 1.63 -9.37 -21.97
CA GLY A 331 2.44 -8.66 -22.98
C GLY A 331 3.42 -9.60 -23.68
N SER A 332 4.11 -10.45 -22.91
CA SER A 332 5.07 -11.42 -23.44
C SER A 332 4.41 -12.48 -24.34
N LEU A 333 3.22 -12.98 -23.97
CA LEU A 333 2.45 -13.92 -24.78
C LEU A 333 2.00 -13.29 -26.12
N ALA A 334 1.63 -12.00 -26.11
CA ALA A 334 1.27 -11.27 -27.33
C ALA A 334 2.46 -11.09 -28.30
N GLU A 335 3.69 -11.10 -27.79
CA GLU A 335 4.93 -11.06 -28.59
C GLU A 335 5.38 -12.45 -29.09
N GLY A 336 4.60 -13.51 -28.82
CA GLY A 336 4.94 -14.88 -29.25
C GLY A 336 5.99 -15.58 -28.38
N LYS A 337 6.26 -15.06 -27.17
CA LYS A 337 7.15 -15.71 -26.20
C LYS A 337 6.34 -16.64 -25.28
N PRO A 338 6.94 -17.73 -24.78
CA PRO A 338 6.27 -18.61 -23.82
C PRO A 338 5.86 -17.84 -22.57
N ALA A 339 4.60 -17.99 -22.15
CA ALA A 339 4.07 -17.31 -20.98
C ALA A 339 4.60 -17.97 -19.70
N VAL A 340 5.72 -17.46 -19.18
CA VAL A 340 6.27 -17.93 -17.91
C VAL A 340 5.76 -17.04 -16.78
N LEU A 341 4.82 -17.57 -16.00
CA LEU A 341 4.47 -16.98 -14.70
C LEU A 341 5.22 -17.76 -13.62
N GLU A 342 6.26 -17.14 -13.06
CA GLU A 342 6.83 -17.62 -11.80
C GLU A 342 5.71 -17.75 -10.76
N ASN A 343 5.88 -18.69 -9.82
CA ASN A 343 4.88 -19.08 -8.82
C ASN A 343 4.58 -17.92 -7.84
N ILE A 344 3.83 -16.92 -8.31
CA ILE A 344 3.47 -15.75 -7.54
C ILE A 344 2.28 -16.13 -6.68
N LYS A 345 2.57 -16.47 -5.43
CA LYS A 345 1.58 -16.64 -4.36
C LYS A 345 0.91 -15.30 -4.05
N GLY A 346 -0.06 -14.92 -4.88
CA GLY A 346 -1.07 -13.91 -4.58
C GLY A 346 -2.09 -14.47 -3.58
N GLY A 347 -3.04 -13.65 -3.11
CA GLY A 347 -4.22 -14.18 -2.41
C GLY A 347 -5.01 -15.18 -3.29
N LEU A 348 -6.09 -15.75 -2.74
CA LEU A 348 -6.91 -16.77 -3.41
C LEU A 348 -7.38 -16.32 -4.81
N GLU A 349 -7.78 -15.05 -4.95
CA GLU A 349 -8.23 -14.46 -6.21
C GLU A 349 -7.09 -14.35 -7.24
N GLY A 350 -5.87 -14.06 -6.79
CA GLY A 350 -4.68 -13.96 -7.64
C GLY A 350 -4.26 -15.33 -8.19
N GLU A 351 -4.34 -16.37 -7.38
CA GLU A 351 -4.06 -17.75 -7.79
C GLU A 351 -5.07 -18.24 -8.84
N LEU A 352 -6.36 -17.94 -8.64
CA LEU A 352 -7.41 -18.28 -9.59
C LEU A 352 -7.20 -17.59 -10.96
N LEU A 353 -6.83 -16.30 -10.95
CA LEU A 353 -6.51 -15.56 -12.17
C LEU A 353 -5.30 -16.17 -12.90
N ASN A 354 -4.25 -16.51 -12.15
CA ASN A 354 -3.05 -17.15 -12.68
C ASN A 354 -3.39 -18.48 -13.38
N LYS A 355 -4.18 -19.33 -12.72
CA LYS A 355 -4.62 -20.62 -13.27
C LYS A 355 -5.44 -20.46 -14.55
N ARG A 356 -6.35 -19.47 -14.59
CA ARG A 356 -7.15 -19.19 -15.81
C ARG A 356 -6.29 -18.68 -16.96
N PHE A 357 -5.30 -17.84 -16.69
CA PHE A 357 -4.39 -17.36 -17.71
C PHE A 357 -3.49 -18.48 -18.26
N LEU A 358 -2.95 -19.35 -17.41
CA LEU A 358 -2.17 -20.51 -17.86
C LEU A 358 -3.00 -21.43 -18.77
N ALA A 359 -4.27 -21.68 -18.42
CA ALA A 359 -5.18 -22.47 -19.27
C ALA A 359 -5.44 -21.80 -20.63
N LEU A 360 -5.51 -20.46 -20.68
CA LEU A 360 -5.63 -19.72 -21.94
C LEU A 360 -4.34 -19.79 -22.77
N SER A 361 -3.17 -19.70 -22.13
CA SER A 361 -1.87 -19.82 -22.81
C SER A 361 -1.72 -21.20 -23.46
N ASP A 362 -2.02 -22.27 -22.72
CA ASP A 362 -1.98 -23.65 -23.19
C ASP A 362 -2.96 -23.88 -24.37
N ARG A 363 -4.15 -23.24 -24.30
CA ARG A 363 -5.11 -23.28 -25.40
C ARG A 363 -4.61 -22.58 -26.65
N ILE A 364 -3.94 -21.43 -26.52
CA ILE A 364 -3.34 -20.70 -27.65
C ILE A 364 -2.23 -21.53 -28.30
N GLU A 365 -1.35 -22.14 -27.50
CA GLU A 365 -0.29 -23.02 -28.00
C GLU A 365 -0.86 -24.22 -28.76
N THR A 366 -1.88 -24.87 -28.20
CA THR A 366 -2.59 -25.98 -28.87
C THR A 366 -3.17 -25.54 -30.22
N LEU A 367 -3.80 -24.36 -30.29
CA LEU A 367 -4.37 -23.83 -31.53
C LEU A 367 -3.29 -23.49 -32.57
N GLN A 368 -2.13 -22.98 -32.14
CA GLN A 368 -1.00 -22.72 -33.03
C GLN A 368 -0.42 -24.01 -33.64
N ASN A 369 -0.28 -25.07 -32.82
CA ASN A 369 0.17 -26.37 -33.30
C ASN A 369 -0.85 -26.98 -34.28
N GLN A 370 -2.14 -26.96 -33.94
CA GLN A 370 -3.20 -27.43 -34.84
C GLN A 370 -3.21 -26.69 -36.18
N ASN A 371 -3.02 -25.36 -36.18
CA ASN A 371 -2.97 -24.59 -37.41
C ASN A 371 -1.74 -24.96 -38.25
N SER A 372 -0.59 -25.20 -37.61
CA SER A 372 0.63 -25.65 -38.29
C SER A 372 0.45 -27.01 -38.96
N ASP A 373 -0.20 -27.96 -38.27
CA ASP A 373 -0.51 -29.28 -38.82
C ASP A 373 -1.46 -29.20 -40.02
N ILE A 374 -2.51 -28.36 -39.92
CA ILE A 374 -3.46 -28.12 -41.03
C ILE A 374 -2.72 -27.56 -42.25
N LEU A 375 -1.81 -26.59 -42.06
CA LEU A 375 -1.03 -26.01 -43.15
C LEU A 375 -0.11 -27.04 -43.82
N GLN A 376 0.53 -27.92 -43.05
CA GLN A 376 1.35 -29.00 -43.60
C GLN A 376 0.50 -29.99 -44.42
N GLN A 377 -0.68 -30.35 -43.90
CA GLN A 377 -1.61 -31.24 -44.60
C GLN A 377 -2.15 -30.60 -45.89
N GLU A 378 -2.46 -29.30 -45.87
CA GLU A 378 -2.88 -28.56 -47.06
C GLU A 378 -1.79 -28.56 -48.14
N GLN A 379 -0.53 -28.39 -47.76
CA GLN A 379 0.60 -28.47 -48.69
C GLN A 379 0.75 -29.86 -49.31
N ALA A 380 0.64 -30.91 -48.50
CA ALA A 380 0.71 -32.30 -48.99
C ALA A 380 -0.42 -32.60 -50.00
N LEU A 381 -1.66 -32.21 -49.68
CA LEU A 381 -2.81 -32.39 -50.57
C LEU A 381 -2.68 -31.60 -51.88
N ARG A 382 -2.08 -30.40 -51.84
CA ARG A 382 -1.80 -29.62 -53.05
C ARG A 382 -0.77 -30.30 -53.95
N LEU A 383 0.26 -30.91 -53.37
CA LEU A 383 1.25 -31.67 -54.13
C LEU A 383 0.62 -32.90 -54.79
N GLU A 384 -0.17 -33.66 -54.03
CA GLU A 384 -0.89 -34.84 -54.52
C GLU A 384 -1.88 -34.48 -55.66
N ALA A 385 -2.64 -33.39 -55.49
CA ALA A 385 -3.55 -32.91 -56.53
C ALA A 385 -2.82 -32.48 -57.82
N LEU A 386 -1.63 -31.90 -57.70
CA LEU A 386 -0.83 -31.49 -58.85
C LEU A 386 -0.34 -32.71 -59.64
N GLU A 387 0.11 -33.76 -58.96
CA GLU A 387 0.54 -35.03 -59.57
C GLU A 387 -0.61 -35.76 -60.30
N ALA A 388 -1.85 -35.63 -59.83
CA ALA A 388 -3.01 -36.31 -60.39
C ALA A 388 -3.50 -35.77 -61.76
N THR A 389 -2.96 -34.66 -62.26
CA THR A 389 -3.45 -33.98 -63.48
C THR A 389 -3.15 -34.75 -64.79
N PHE A 390 -2.30 -35.78 -64.76
CA PHE A 390 -2.10 -36.72 -65.88
C PHE A 390 -2.43 -38.14 -65.41
N ASN A 391 -3.44 -38.81 -65.96
CA ASN A 391 -3.72 -40.22 -65.65
C ASN A 391 -2.86 -41.13 -66.56
N PRO A 392 -1.73 -41.68 -66.06
CA PRO A 392 -0.77 -42.36 -66.91
C PRO A 392 -1.28 -43.75 -67.34
N TYR A 393 -2.18 -44.35 -66.55
CA TYR A 393 -2.84 -45.61 -66.89
C TYR A 393 -3.71 -45.47 -68.15
N PHE A 394 -4.39 -44.33 -68.34
CA PHE A 394 -5.18 -44.10 -69.56
C PHE A 394 -4.28 -44.10 -70.81
N LEU A 395 -3.10 -43.46 -70.75
CA LEU A 395 -2.15 -43.45 -71.86
C LEU A 395 -1.66 -44.86 -72.20
N CYS A 396 -1.28 -45.66 -71.20
CA CYS A 396 -0.92 -47.06 -71.39
C CYS A 396 -2.02 -47.86 -72.09
N HIS A 397 -3.27 -47.70 -71.69
CA HIS A 397 -4.41 -48.39 -72.30
C HIS A 397 -4.66 -47.95 -73.75
N VAL A 398 -4.53 -46.65 -74.06
CA VAL A 398 -4.67 -46.13 -75.42
C VAL A 398 -3.55 -46.67 -76.31
N LEU A 399 -2.30 -46.69 -75.84
CA LEU A 399 -1.15 -47.21 -76.57
C LEU A 399 -1.28 -48.71 -76.85
N GLN A 400 -1.66 -49.51 -75.85
CA GLN A 400 -1.94 -50.94 -76.07
C GLN A 400 -3.02 -51.16 -77.13
N SER A 401 -4.05 -50.31 -77.17
CA SER A 401 -5.11 -50.39 -78.16
C SER A 401 -4.62 -50.08 -79.58
N ILE A 402 -3.76 -49.06 -79.74
CA ILE A 402 -3.12 -48.71 -81.01
C ILE A 402 -2.19 -49.84 -81.47
N GLN A 403 -1.40 -50.40 -80.55
CA GLN A 403 -0.48 -51.50 -80.84
C GLN A 403 -1.22 -52.73 -81.38
N LEU A 404 -2.28 -53.17 -80.70
CA LEU A 404 -3.11 -54.30 -81.13
C LEU A 404 -3.76 -54.06 -82.50
N THR A 405 -4.12 -52.81 -82.80
CA THR A 405 -4.68 -52.41 -84.09
C THR A 405 -3.63 -52.46 -85.20
N ALA A 406 -2.41 -51.97 -84.95
CA ALA A 406 -1.28 -52.03 -85.87
C ALA A 406 -0.88 -53.48 -86.19
N MET A 407 -0.82 -54.35 -85.17
CA MET A 407 -0.56 -55.78 -85.34
C MET A 407 -1.57 -56.46 -86.26
N ARG A 408 -2.87 -56.15 -86.11
CA ARG A 408 -3.94 -56.74 -86.95
C ARG A 408 -3.85 -56.30 -88.42
N ASN A 409 -3.31 -55.11 -88.67
CA ASN A 409 -3.21 -54.54 -90.01
C ASN A 409 -1.85 -54.79 -90.68
N GLY A 410 -0.96 -55.57 -90.07
CA GLY A 410 0.39 -55.85 -90.59
C GLY A 410 1.28 -54.61 -90.66
N GLN A 411 1.07 -53.65 -89.76
CA GLN A 411 1.81 -52.38 -89.71
C GLN A 411 2.95 -52.47 -88.69
N ASP A 412 4.03 -53.19 -89.06
CA ASP A 412 5.14 -53.53 -88.16
C ASP A 412 5.87 -52.30 -87.59
N GLU A 413 5.98 -51.22 -88.37
CA GLU A 413 6.59 -49.95 -87.94
C GLU A 413 5.77 -49.29 -86.83
N ILE A 414 4.45 -49.18 -87.00
CA ILE A 414 3.53 -48.60 -86.00
C ILE A 414 3.48 -49.48 -84.75
N GLN A 415 3.52 -50.81 -84.90
CA GLN A 415 3.61 -51.72 -83.77
C GLN A 415 4.88 -51.47 -82.94
N THR A 416 6.03 -51.34 -83.59
CA THR A 416 7.32 -51.11 -82.93
C THR A 416 7.32 -49.75 -82.23
N MET A 417 6.89 -48.68 -82.90
CA MET A 417 6.77 -47.35 -82.29
C MET A 417 5.85 -47.34 -81.06
N THR A 418 4.70 -48.01 -81.14
CA THR A 418 3.73 -48.02 -80.05
C THR A 418 4.22 -48.86 -78.86
N GLN A 419 4.94 -49.97 -79.12
CA GLN A 419 5.58 -50.77 -78.08
C GLN A 419 6.69 -49.97 -77.36
N THR A 420 7.53 -49.26 -78.12
CA THR A 420 8.57 -48.39 -77.56
C THR A 420 7.95 -47.29 -76.71
N LEU A 421 6.88 -46.65 -77.19
CA LEU A 421 6.20 -45.60 -76.44
C LEU A 421 5.52 -46.14 -75.17
N TYR A 422 4.96 -47.35 -75.21
CA TYR A 422 4.42 -48.01 -74.02
C TYR A 422 5.51 -48.25 -72.97
N SER A 423 6.67 -48.77 -73.38
CA SER A 423 7.84 -48.99 -72.50
C SER A 423 8.29 -47.70 -71.82
N MET A 424 8.36 -46.61 -72.58
CA MET A 424 8.72 -45.29 -72.06
C MET A 424 7.70 -44.75 -71.04
N VAL A 425 6.39 -44.93 -71.27
CA VAL A 425 5.35 -44.51 -70.30
C VAL A 425 5.41 -45.37 -69.04
N ASP A 426 5.60 -46.68 -69.17
CA ASP A 426 5.75 -47.58 -68.02
C ASP A 426 6.98 -47.21 -67.17
N TYR A 427 8.11 -46.91 -67.82
CA TYR A 427 9.29 -46.38 -67.14
C TYR A 427 8.98 -45.10 -66.36
N ALA A 428 8.26 -44.16 -66.97
CA ALA A 428 7.85 -42.91 -66.32
C ALA A 428 6.89 -43.14 -65.15
N MET A 429 6.08 -44.20 -65.16
CA MET A 429 5.14 -44.56 -64.09
C MET A 429 5.76 -45.31 -62.91
N ASN A 430 6.97 -45.86 -63.06
CA ASN A 430 7.60 -46.66 -62.02
C ASN A 430 7.70 -45.89 -60.68
N ALA A 431 7.32 -46.50 -59.56
CA ALA A 431 7.33 -45.87 -58.23
C ALA A 431 8.74 -45.57 -57.69
N GLU A 432 9.79 -46.20 -58.25
CA GLU A 432 11.16 -45.96 -57.85
C GLU A 432 11.64 -44.55 -58.27
N LYS A 433 12.16 -43.77 -57.31
CA LYS A 433 12.68 -42.42 -57.54
C LYS A 433 14.04 -42.40 -58.26
N CYS A 434 14.80 -43.48 -58.16
CA CYS A 434 16.13 -43.66 -58.75
C CYS A 434 16.21 -45.00 -59.49
N MET A 435 16.87 -45.01 -60.65
CA MET A 435 17.06 -46.18 -61.52
C MET A 435 18.54 -46.40 -61.80
N SER A 436 18.93 -47.62 -62.16
CA SER A 436 20.29 -47.90 -62.58
C SER A 436 20.63 -47.17 -63.88
N VAL A 437 21.86 -46.70 -64.07
CA VAL A 437 22.33 -46.08 -65.33
C VAL A 437 22.02 -46.96 -66.54
N ALA A 438 22.11 -48.29 -66.42
CA ALA A 438 21.77 -49.20 -67.50
C ALA A 438 20.31 -49.04 -67.98
N LYS A 439 19.36 -48.90 -67.05
CA LYS A 439 17.94 -48.68 -67.38
C LYS A 439 17.69 -47.29 -67.97
N GLU A 440 18.40 -46.28 -67.48
CA GLU A 440 18.30 -44.93 -68.02
C GLU A 440 18.86 -44.85 -69.46
N VAL A 441 19.94 -45.59 -69.75
CA VAL A 441 20.48 -45.75 -71.11
C VAL A 441 19.51 -46.50 -72.02
N GLU A 442 18.84 -47.55 -71.53
CA GLU A 442 17.82 -48.26 -72.28
C GLU A 442 16.63 -47.35 -72.63
N HIS A 443 16.11 -46.63 -71.64
CA HIS A 443 15.05 -45.64 -71.82
C HIS A 443 15.41 -44.56 -72.84
N VAL A 444 16.64 -44.04 -72.82
CA VAL A 444 17.08 -43.05 -73.81
C VAL A 444 17.29 -43.65 -75.20
N LYS A 445 17.65 -44.93 -75.33
CA LYS A 445 17.67 -45.59 -76.65
C LYS A 445 16.27 -45.72 -77.23
N GLU A 446 15.29 -46.05 -76.40
CA GLU A 446 13.87 -46.09 -76.79
C GLU A 446 13.38 -44.70 -77.24
N TYR A 447 13.72 -43.66 -76.49
CA TYR A 447 13.44 -42.27 -76.86
C TYR A 447 14.09 -41.87 -78.20
N LEU A 448 15.40 -42.09 -78.35
CA LEU A 448 16.16 -41.78 -79.56
C LEU A 448 15.64 -42.55 -80.79
N PHE A 449 15.14 -43.77 -80.60
CA PHE A 449 14.49 -44.53 -81.66
C PHE A 449 13.22 -43.83 -82.18
N LEU A 450 12.35 -43.37 -81.28
CA LEU A 450 11.11 -42.66 -81.68
C LEU A 450 11.42 -41.32 -82.36
N GLU A 451 12.35 -40.55 -81.80
CA GLU A 451 12.79 -39.28 -82.39
C GLU A 451 13.41 -39.48 -83.79
N ARG A 452 14.22 -40.54 -83.95
CA ARG A 452 14.82 -40.90 -85.24
C ARG A 452 13.76 -41.18 -86.31
N VAL A 453 12.68 -41.88 -85.97
CA VAL A 453 11.55 -42.10 -86.89
C VAL A 453 10.87 -40.77 -87.22
N GLN A 454 10.65 -39.90 -86.23
CA GLN A 454 10.00 -38.60 -86.43
C GLN A 454 10.78 -37.66 -87.36
N VAL A 455 12.11 -37.71 -87.35
CA VAL A 455 12.97 -36.90 -88.23
C VAL A 455 13.38 -37.62 -89.52
N ASN A 456 12.67 -38.68 -89.93
CA ASN A 456 12.94 -39.46 -91.14
C ASN A 456 14.41 -39.96 -91.22
N ASP A 457 14.90 -40.63 -90.18
CA ASP A 457 16.23 -41.25 -90.12
C ASP A 457 17.44 -40.28 -90.16
N ARG A 458 17.21 -38.97 -90.01
CA ARG A 458 18.28 -37.96 -89.98
C ARG A 458 19.08 -37.90 -88.67
N LEU A 459 18.66 -38.64 -87.65
CA LEU A 459 19.29 -38.71 -86.33
C LEU A 459 20.24 -39.90 -86.23
N GLU A 460 21.52 -39.60 -86.15
CA GLU A 460 22.58 -40.53 -85.77
C GLU A 460 22.98 -40.31 -84.31
N TYR A 461 23.24 -41.39 -83.59
CA TYR A 461 23.68 -41.28 -82.21
C TYR A 461 24.68 -42.36 -81.81
N ARG A 462 25.48 -42.04 -80.80
CA ARG A 462 26.41 -42.96 -80.15
C ARG A 462 26.23 -42.86 -78.64
N ILE A 463 26.18 -44.01 -77.98
CA ILE A 463 26.12 -44.08 -76.51
C ILE A 463 27.28 -44.93 -76.02
N THR A 464 28.16 -44.34 -75.23
CA THR A 464 29.30 -44.99 -74.61
C THR A 464 29.17 -44.88 -73.10
N ALA A 465 29.01 -46.02 -72.41
CA ALA A 465 28.93 -46.06 -70.96
C ALA A 465 29.96 -47.06 -70.41
N ASP A 466 30.74 -46.64 -69.41
CA ASP A 466 31.69 -47.51 -68.73
C ASP A 466 30.96 -48.68 -68.05
N LYS A 467 31.49 -49.90 -68.13
CA LYS A 467 30.85 -51.07 -67.50
C LYS A 467 30.62 -50.89 -65.99
N GLN A 468 31.47 -50.10 -65.34
CA GLN A 468 31.42 -49.82 -63.90
C GLN A 468 30.27 -48.87 -63.51
N VAL A 469 29.73 -48.08 -64.45
CA VAL A 469 28.61 -47.16 -64.15
C VAL A 469 27.24 -47.82 -64.22
N ASN A 470 27.10 -48.96 -64.92
CA ASN A 470 25.79 -49.55 -65.25
C ASN A 470 24.89 -49.80 -64.03
N GLY A 471 25.47 -50.15 -62.87
CA GLY A 471 24.75 -50.42 -61.63
C GLY A 471 24.48 -49.20 -60.74
N LEU A 472 25.09 -48.04 -61.04
CA LEU A 472 24.92 -46.83 -60.22
C LEU A 472 23.48 -46.32 -60.31
N LYS A 473 22.94 -45.88 -59.17
CA LYS A 473 21.59 -45.32 -59.10
C LYS A 473 21.61 -43.84 -59.40
N VAL A 474 20.89 -43.45 -60.44
CA VAL A 474 20.67 -42.06 -60.84
C VAL A 474 19.19 -41.71 -60.75
N PRO A 475 18.81 -40.43 -60.61
CA PRO A 475 17.41 -40.03 -60.68
C PRO A 475 16.77 -40.53 -61.97
N LYS A 476 15.56 -41.09 -61.86
CA LYS A 476 14.81 -41.58 -63.02
C LYS A 476 14.56 -40.45 -64.03
N ILE A 477 14.71 -40.66 -65.35
CA ILE A 477 14.57 -39.62 -66.39
C ILE A 477 15.62 -38.51 -66.19
N LEU A 478 16.89 -38.90 -66.16
CA LEU A 478 18.05 -38.02 -66.08
C LEU A 478 18.59 -37.67 -67.47
N LEU A 479 18.74 -38.68 -68.34
CA LEU A 479 19.40 -38.52 -69.64
C LEU A 479 18.47 -37.91 -70.69
N GLN A 480 17.18 -38.26 -70.65
CA GLN A 480 16.20 -37.81 -71.64
C GLN A 480 16.15 -36.28 -71.78
N PRO A 481 16.06 -35.45 -70.71
CA PRO A 481 16.00 -33.99 -70.86
C PRO A 481 17.28 -33.39 -71.47
N MET A 482 18.44 -34.01 -71.24
CA MET A 482 19.71 -33.60 -71.83
C MET A 482 19.73 -33.86 -73.33
N VAL A 483 19.24 -35.04 -73.74
CA VAL A 483 19.13 -35.44 -75.15
C VAL A 483 18.06 -34.62 -75.88
N GLU A 484 16.88 -34.44 -75.28
CA GLU A 484 15.80 -33.58 -75.78
C GLU A 484 16.32 -32.17 -76.08
N SER A 485 17.07 -31.58 -75.14
CA SER A 485 17.64 -30.26 -75.34
C SER A 485 18.61 -30.22 -76.53
N SER A 486 19.39 -31.27 -76.74
CA SER A 486 20.31 -31.37 -77.88
C SER A 486 19.55 -31.55 -79.20
N ILE A 487 18.53 -32.41 -79.26
CA ILE A 487 17.68 -32.59 -80.46
C ILE A 487 16.97 -31.29 -80.82
N MET A 488 16.32 -30.64 -79.85
CA MET A 488 15.57 -29.40 -80.08
C MET A 488 16.47 -28.29 -80.64
N ARG A 489 17.66 -28.11 -80.06
CA ARG A 489 18.68 -27.16 -80.55
C ARG A 489 19.10 -27.48 -81.99
N SER A 490 19.29 -28.76 -82.28
CA SER A 490 19.71 -29.23 -83.59
C SER A 490 18.65 -29.02 -84.68
N LEU A 491 17.37 -29.17 -84.32
CA LEU A 491 16.24 -28.86 -85.20
C LEU A 491 16.08 -27.35 -85.44
N GLU A 492 16.24 -26.50 -84.42
CA GLU A 492 16.19 -25.03 -84.55
C GLU A 492 17.25 -24.50 -85.53
N ASN A 493 18.42 -25.13 -85.60
CA ASN A 493 19.52 -24.73 -86.48
C ASN A 493 19.41 -25.30 -87.92
N HIS A 494 18.29 -25.94 -88.28
CA HIS A 494 17.98 -26.41 -89.65
C HIS A 494 19.05 -27.30 -90.31
N ARG A 495 19.78 -28.11 -89.54
CA ARG A 495 20.84 -29.00 -90.09
C ARG A 495 20.25 -30.24 -90.77
N ASP A 496 20.80 -30.63 -91.93
CA ASP A 496 20.34 -31.78 -92.72
C ASP A 496 20.58 -33.16 -92.04
N SER A 497 21.55 -33.24 -91.11
CA SER A 497 21.85 -34.42 -90.29
C SER A 497 22.09 -34.00 -88.84
N LEU A 498 21.76 -34.88 -87.90
CA LEU A 498 21.81 -34.65 -86.47
C LEU A 498 22.70 -35.73 -85.84
N PHE A 499 23.78 -35.38 -85.15
CA PHE A 499 24.63 -36.33 -84.45
C PHE A 499 24.67 -36.06 -82.95
N ILE A 500 24.32 -37.07 -82.14
CA ILE A 500 24.36 -37.00 -80.67
C ILE A 500 25.31 -38.05 -80.10
N ASP A 501 26.33 -37.62 -79.37
CA ASP A 501 27.25 -38.51 -78.64
C ASP A 501 27.02 -38.39 -77.13
N ILE A 502 26.59 -39.49 -76.52
CA ILE A 502 26.32 -39.61 -75.09
C ILE A 502 27.45 -40.42 -74.46
N ARG A 503 28.17 -39.84 -73.51
CA ARG A 503 29.24 -40.50 -72.76
C ARG A 503 28.92 -40.49 -71.28
N ILE A 504 29.04 -41.65 -70.64
CA ILE A 504 28.82 -41.82 -69.20
C ILE A 504 30.06 -42.51 -68.62
N ALA A 505 30.78 -41.78 -67.77
CA ALA A 505 32.03 -42.24 -67.18
C ALA A 505 32.05 -41.96 -65.68
N LEU A 506 32.77 -42.79 -64.93
CA LEU A 506 33.04 -42.59 -63.51
C LEU A 506 34.51 -42.23 -63.33
N ASN A 507 34.79 -40.98 -62.94
CA ASN A 507 36.15 -40.52 -62.64
C ASN A 507 36.29 -40.36 -61.12
N GLY A 508 36.95 -41.31 -60.46
CA GLY A 508 37.01 -41.37 -59.01
C GLY A 508 35.61 -41.61 -58.42
N ASN A 509 35.09 -40.63 -57.69
CA ASN A 509 33.76 -40.68 -57.08
C ASN A 509 32.73 -39.73 -57.74
N VAL A 510 33.04 -39.26 -58.95
CA VAL A 510 32.17 -38.34 -59.69
C VAL A 510 31.66 -39.04 -60.94
N LEU A 511 30.35 -39.24 -61.01
CA LEU A 511 29.66 -39.69 -62.21
C LEU A 511 29.54 -38.49 -63.16
N THR A 512 30.18 -38.60 -64.33
CA THR A 512 30.10 -37.59 -65.39
C THR A 512 29.24 -38.11 -66.52
N VAL A 513 28.16 -37.40 -66.80
CA VAL A 513 27.30 -37.60 -67.98
C VAL A 513 27.56 -36.45 -68.94
N THR A 514 27.97 -36.79 -70.15
CA THR A 514 28.24 -35.85 -71.23
C THR A 514 27.30 -36.12 -72.40
N VAL A 515 26.57 -35.11 -72.86
CA VAL A 515 25.80 -35.14 -74.10
C VAL A 515 26.37 -34.09 -75.04
N GLN A 516 26.88 -34.53 -76.18
CA GLN A 516 27.50 -33.70 -77.19
C GLN A 516 26.65 -33.69 -78.47
N ASP A 517 26.34 -32.50 -78.99
CA ASP A 517 25.62 -32.30 -80.25
C ASP A 517 26.42 -31.48 -81.26
N ASP A 518 26.18 -31.72 -82.56
CA ASP A 518 26.84 -31.06 -83.70
C ASP A 518 26.07 -29.85 -84.26
N ALA A 519 25.11 -29.33 -83.48
CA ALA A 519 24.24 -28.24 -83.92
C ALA A 519 24.81 -26.84 -83.71
N GLY A 520 25.75 -26.68 -82.79
CA GLY A 520 26.23 -25.39 -82.30
C GLY A 520 25.19 -24.64 -81.46
N ALA A 521 25.62 -23.58 -80.76
CA ALA A 521 24.72 -22.67 -80.05
C ALA A 521 25.06 -21.21 -80.41
N THR A 522 24.05 -20.34 -80.52
CA THR A 522 24.31 -18.89 -80.54
C THR A 522 24.85 -18.43 -79.19
N ALA A 523 25.65 -17.36 -79.17
CA ALA A 523 26.17 -16.80 -77.92
C ALA A 523 25.05 -16.42 -76.92
N ALA A 524 23.88 -16.02 -77.44
CA ALA A 524 22.69 -15.73 -76.64
C ALA A 524 22.04 -16.97 -76.01
N GLN A 525 21.97 -18.10 -76.72
CA GLN A 525 21.46 -19.37 -76.18
C GLN A 525 22.38 -19.94 -75.10
N ALA A 526 23.70 -19.84 -75.28
CA ALA A 526 24.68 -20.28 -74.29
C ALA A 526 24.63 -19.42 -73.01
N GLU A 527 24.50 -18.10 -73.13
CA GLU A 527 24.34 -17.15 -72.00
C GLU A 527 23.03 -17.39 -71.24
N GLU A 528 21.90 -17.60 -71.93
CA GLU A 528 20.60 -17.83 -71.26
C GLU A 528 20.56 -19.17 -70.51
N ILE A 529 21.11 -20.25 -71.10
CA ILE A 529 21.19 -21.55 -70.43
C ILE A 529 22.15 -21.48 -69.23
N LYS A 530 23.27 -20.74 -69.35
CA LYS A 530 24.23 -20.50 -68.26
C LYS A 530 23.63 -19.63 -67.14
N ARG A 531 22.79 -18.64 -67.48
CA ARG A 531 22.03 -17.83 -66.51
C ARG A 531 21.00 -18.67 -65.76
N GLN A 532 20.28 -19.55 -66.46
CA GLN A 532 19.30 -20.46 -65.88
C GLN A 532 19.95 -21.52 -64.98
N THR A 533 21.15 -22.01 -65.32
CA THR A 533 21.87 -22.99 -64.49
C THR A 533 22.64 -22.35 -63.32
N GLY A 534 23.14 -21.12 -63.48
CA GLY A 534 23.85 -20.38 -62.41
C GLY A 534 22.97 -19.72 -61.35
N GLN A 535 21.69 -19.44 -61.61
CA GLN A 535 20.78 -18.75 -60.67
C GLN A 535 19.90 -19.67 -59.82
N LEU A 536 20.09 -20.99 -59.86
CA LEU A 536 19.20 -21.95 -59.19
C LEU A 536 19.44 -22.17 -57.68
N GLN A 537 20.32 -21.39 -57.04
CA GLN A 537 20.43 -21.36 -55.58
C GLN A 537 19.28 -20.57 -54.89
N HIS A 538 18.39 -19.88 -55.62
CA HIS A 538 17.39 -18.99 -54.97
C HIS A 538 15.91 -19.05 -55.41
N THR A 539 15.50 -19.84 -56.39
CA THR A 539 14.08 -19.82 -56.86
C THR A 539 13.47 -21.20 -57.07
N ALA A 540 13.29 -21.96 -55.98
CA ALA A 540 12.47 -23.17 -55.94
C ALA A 540 10.96 -22.91 -55.68
N LYS A 541 10.46 -21.68 -55.91
CA LYS A 541 9.13 -21.23 -55.41
C LYS A 541 8.16 -20.64 -56.43
N GLN A 542 8.44 -20.68 -57.74
CA GLN A 542 7.46 -20.26 -58.76
C GLN A 542 7.39 -21.28 -59.89
N GLY A 543 6.18 -21.75 -60.16
CA GLY A 543 5.90 -22.86 -61.07
C GLY A 543 6.35 -22.62 -62.51
N ILE A 544 6.97 -23.68 -63.05
CA ILE A 544 6.94 -24.20 -64.42
C ILE A 544 6.65 -23.16 -65.53
N THR A 545 7.66 -22.34 -65.82
CA THR A 545 7.93 -21.82 -67.16
C THR A 545 9.44 -21.87 -67.40
N GLY A 546 9.99 -23.08 -67.45
CA GLY A 546 11.41 -23.34 -67.71
C GLY A 546 11.57 -24.47 -68.72
N THR A 547 12.67 -24.43 -69.49
CA THR A 547 13.08 -25.49 -70.41
C THR A 547 13.28 -26.83 -69.69
N SER A 548 13.26 -27.96 -70.41
CA SER A 548 13.45 -29.30 -69.83
C SER A 548 14.74 -29.41 -68.98
N LEU A 549 15.79 -28.67 -69.34
CA LEU A 549 17.03 -28.57 -68.57
C LEU A 549 16.91 -27.82 -67.24
N ALA A 550 16.10 -26.75 -67.16
CA ALA A 550 15.93 -25.99 -65.92
C ALA A 550 15.25 -26.83 -64.83
N ASN A 551 14.27 -27.64 -65.23
CA ASN A 551 13.62 -28.60 -64.34
C ASN A 551 14.56 -29.72 -63.92
N LEU A 552 15.39 -30.24 -64.84
CA LEU A 552 16.43 -31.21 -64.51
C LEU A 552 17.42 -30.65 -63.48
N ALA A 553 17.94 -29.44 -63.70
CA ALA A 553 18.87 -28.78 -62.78
C ALA A 553 18.25 -28.51 -61.40
N ALA A 554 17.00 -28.03 -61.35
CA ALA A 554 16.29 -27.82 -60.09
C ALA A 554 16.06 -29.13 -59.32
N ARG A 555 15.67 -30.21 -60.02
CA ARG A 555 15.48 -31.54 -59.42
C ARG A 555 16.79 -32.10 -58.89
N ILE A 556 17.89 -31.97 -59.63
CA ILE A 556 19.21 -32.41 -59.20
C ILE A 556 19.69 -31.59 -57.99
N GLY A 557 19.47 -30.27 -57.97
CA GLY A 557 19.79 -29.42 -56.82
C GLY A 557 19.00 -29.77 -55.56
N LEU A 558 17.73 -30.15 -55.69
CA LEU A 558 16.93 -30.64 -54.55
C LEU A 558 17.40 -32.01 -54.04
N MET A 559 17.92 -32.88 -54.92
CA MET A 559 18.33 -34.24 -54.55
C MET A 559 19.76 -34.32 -54.00
N TYR A 560 20.69 -33.53 -54.56
CA TYR A 560 22.13 -33.63 -54.27
C TYR A 560 22.75 -32.34 -53.72
N GLY A 561 22.00 -31.24 -53.63
CA GLY A 561 22.52 -29.97 -53.11
C GLY A 561 23.73 -29.47 -53.90
N GLU A 562 24.81 -29.13 -53.18
CA GLU A 562 26.08 -28.67 -53.78
C GLU A 562 26.93 -29.81 -54.38
N SER A 563 26.57 -31.08 -54.12
CA SER A 563 27.29 -32.27 -54.60
C SER A 563 27.03 -32.61 -56.07
N ALA A 564 26.26 -31.77 -56.78
CA ALA A 564 26.04 -31.91 -58.20
C ALA A 564 26.24 -30.57 -58.93
N SER A 565 26.84 -30.64 -60.13
CA SER A 565 27.04 -29.47 -60.98
C SER A 565 26.60 -29.76 -62.41
N PHE A 566 25.95 -28.79 -63.03
CA PHE A 566 25.51 -28.87 -64.42
C PHE A 566 26.18 -27.75 -65.21
N ASN A 567 26.97 -28.11 -66.20
CA ASN A 567 27.75 -27.17 -67.01
C ASN A 567 27.43 -27.36 -68.50
N LEU A 568 27.32 -26.25 -69.21
CA LEU A 568 27.25 -26.23 -70.67
C LEU A 568 28.54 -25.60 -71.18
N THR A 569 29.25 -26.33 -72.03
CA THR A 569 30.49 -25.87 -72.67
C THR A 569 30.31 -25.91 -74.19
N ARG A 570 30.99 -25.00 -74.88
CA ARG A 570 31.02 -24.95 -76.35
C ARG A 570 32.40 -25.39 -76.80
N GLU A 571 32.48 -26.46 -77.58
CA GLU A 571 33.72 -26.93 -78.19
C GLU A 571 33.71 -26.54 -79.67
N GLY A 572 34.46 -25.50 -80.05
CA GLY A 572 34.48 -25.00 -81.44
C GLY A 572 33.24 -24.21 -81.87
N GLU A 573 33.08 -23.98 -83.18
CA GLU A 573 31.93 -23.20 -83.70
C GLU A 573 30.63 -23.99 -83.69
N ASP A 574 30.69 -25.32 -83.80
CA ASP A 574 29.53 -26.14 -84.14
C ASP A 574 29.18 -27.23 -83.11
N THR A 575 29.84 -27.27 -81.95
CA THR A 575 29.59 -28.33 -80.96
C THR A 575 29.27 -27.80 -79.57
N VAL A 576 28.23 -28.36 -78.96
CA VAL A 576 27.81 -28.06 -77.58
C VAL A 576 27.92 -29.33 -76.75
N CYS A 577 28.48 -29.19 -75.55
CA CYS A 577 28.71 -30.28 -74.61
C CYS A 577 28.02 -29.95 -73.28
N LEU A 578 26.96 -30.70 -72.97
CA LEU A 578 26.26 -30.68 -71.68
C LEU A 578 26.92 -31.68 -70.75
N THR A 579 27.48 -31.21 -69.64
CA THR A 579 28.15 -32.04 -68.64
C THR A 579 27.44 -31.94 -67.30
N LEU A 580 26.90 -33.05 -66.83
CA LEU A 580 26.39 -33.22 -65.48
C LEU A 580 27.40 -34.02 -64.67
N SER A 581 27.85 -33.47 -63.55
CA SER A 581 28.73 -34.14 -62.59
C SER A 581 27.98 -34.35 -61.28
N ILE A 582 27.81 -35.60 -60.87
CA ILE A 582 27.20 -35.97 -59.59
C ILE A 582 28.26 -36.66 -58.75
N GLN A 583 28.63 -36.06 -57.62
CA GLN A 583 29.43 -36.74 -56.62
C GLN A 583 28.57 -37.85 -56.03
N GLN A 584 29.01 -39.09 -56.22
CA GLN A 584 28.38 -40.23 -55.58
C GLN A 584 28.81 -40.19 -54.11
N ASP A 585 27.89 -40.37 -53.17
CA ASP A 585 28.30 -40.57 -51.78
C ASP A 585 28.94 -41.96 -51.69
N GLU A 586 30.18 -42.03 -51.20
CA GLU A 586 30.72 -43.29 -50.70
C GLU A 586 29.90 -43.63 -49.45
N GLU A 587 28.88 -44.47 -49.59
CA GLU A 587 28.47 -45.44 -48.57
C GLU A 587 27.16 -46.11 -48.99
N THR A 588 27.18 -47.42 -49.24
CA THR A 588 26.49 -48.44 -48.41
C THR A 588 26.56 -49.84 -49.02
#